data_AF-A0A183AP74-F1
#
_entry.id   AF-A0A183AP74-F1
#
_cell.length_a   1.000
_cell.length_b   1.000
_cell.length_c   1.000
_cell.angle_alpha   90.00
_cell.angle_beta   90.00
_cell.angle_gamma   90.00
#
_symmetry.space_group_name_H-M   'P 1'
#
loop_
_entity.id
_entity.type
_entity.pdbx_description
1 polymer ?
#
loop_
_entity_poly.entity_id
_entity_poly.type
_entity_poly.pdbx_seq_one_letter_code
_entity_poly.pdbx_strand_id
1 'polypeptide(L)'
;LLNFYEELGDVATAAKVPMETLTSDVAALVAGMDQADRETIVAGPVGTPERLTEFVTTNKARVDSIQQQAEKAKTLFAQTIEWFGEAQNKPSPEVFFGLIARFVENFKKAVADNEKRRRADALRMLTAATEDTSSSSTLPSLPNAPITRKPKDRHLAHEARVAKRRFKNRTRQITGDGMMDEILAGLVSQPLQAEVHPRRIRASDDA
;
A
#
# COMPACT_ATOMS: atom_id res chain seq x y z
N LEU A 1 19.16 -2.72 -4.62
CA LEU A 1 18.04 -1.76 -4.52
C LEU A 1 16.65 -2.41 -4.54
N LEU A 2 16.39 -3.55 -5.21
CA LEU A 2 15.04 -4.14 -5.24
C LEU A 2 14.51 -4.60 -3.87
N ASN A 3 15.39 -4.86 -2.90
CA ASN A 3 15.02 -5.42 -1.60
C ASN A 3 15.24 -4.43 -0.43
N PHE A 4 15.37 -3.13 -0.71
CA PHE A 4 15.66 -2.12 0.33
C PHE A 4 14.66 -2.12 1.49
N TYR A 5 13.42 -2.53 1.22
CA TYR A 5 12.35 -2.61 2.21
C TYR A 5 12.60 -3.66 3.31
N GLU A 6 13.55 -4.59 3.12
CA GLU A 6 13.95 -5.56 4.15
C GLU A 6 14.69 -4.88 5.30
N GLU A 7 15.40 -3.79 5.02
CA GLU A 7 16.09 -2.95 6.01
C GLU A 7 15.14 -1.97 6.72
N LEU A 8 13.88 -1.88 6.26
CA LEU A 8 12.86 -0.96 6.77
C LEU A 8 11.73 -1.69 7.53
N GLY A 9 12.02 -2.84 8.13
CA GLY A 9 11.01 -3.71 8.76
C GLY A 9 10.15 -3.02 9.83
N ASP A 10 10.74 -2.13 10.63
CA ASP A 10 10.06 -1.48 11.75
C ASP A 10 9.25 -0.24 11.37
N VAL A 11 9.33 0.23 10.12
CA VAL A 11 8.63 1.44 9.66
C VAL A 11 7.12 1.33 9.85
N ALA A 12 6.53 0.16 9.59
CA ALA A 12 5.10 -0.06 9.78
C ALA A 12 4.69 -0.01 11.26
N THR A 13 5.59 -0.34 12.18
CA THR A 13 5.37 -0.25 13.63
C THR A 13 5.55 1.20 14.09
N ALA A 14 6.61 1.87 13.62
CA ALA A 14 6.88 3.27 13.92
C ALA A 14 5.76 4.21 13.46
N ALA A 15 5.09 3.88 12.34
CA ALA A 15 3.91 4.60 11.84
C ALA A 15 2.67 4.52 12.74
N LYS A 16 2.69 3.70 13.80
CA LYS A 16 1.59 3.54 14.75
C LYS A 16 1.91 4.11 16.13
N VAL A 17 3.05 4.79 16.29
CA VAL A 17 3.52 5.30 17.59
C VAL A 17 2.88 6.67 17.86
N PRO A 18 1.99 6.78 18.88
CA PRO A 18 1.42 8.06 19.28
C PRO A 18 2.44 8.83 20.13
N MET A 19 3.33 9.58 19.48
CA MET A 19 4.47 10.24 20.14
C MET A 19 4.07 11.23 21.24
N GLU A 20 2.96 11.96 21.05
CA GLU A 20 2.43 12.91 22.03
C GLU A 20 2.01 12.17 23.31
N THR A 21 1.22 11.11 23.17
CA THR A 21 0.78 10.27 24.29
C THR A 21 1.98 9.61 24.98
N LEU A 22 2.90 9.03 24.22
CA LEU A 22 4.13 8.43 24.76
C LEU A 22 4.93 9.43 25.58
N THR A 23 5.07 10.67 25.09
CA THR A 23 5.79 11.73 25.80
C THR A 23 5.10 12.09 27.11
N SER A 24 3.78 12.24 27.09
CA SER A 24 2.98 12.53 28.28
C SER A 24 3.08 11.40 29.31
N ASP A 25 2.99 10.15 28.88
CA ASP A 25 3.03 8.98 29.75
C ASP A 25 4.41 8.83 30.43
N VAL A 26 5.49 9.06 29.68
CA VAL A 26 6.86 9.06 30.24
C VAL A 26 7.03 10.19 31.26
N ALA A 27 6.53 11.39 30.96
CA ALA A 27 6.60 12.51 31.90
C ALA A 27 5.82 12.23 33.20
N ALA A 28 4.62 11.64 33.08
CA ALA A 28 3.82 11.23 34.24
C ALA A 28 4.52 10.14 35.07
N LEU A 29 5.17 9.17 34.41
CA LEU A 29 5.92 8.11 35.08
C LEU A 29 7.10 8.67 35.88
N VAL A 30 7.87 9.59 35.29
CA VAL A 30 8.99 10.27 35.97
C VAL A 30 8.48 11.07 37.16
N ALA A 31 7.44 11.88 36.97
CA ALA A 31 6.86 12.67 38.05
C ALA A 31 6.33 11.81 39.21
N GLY A 32 5.72 10.67 38.92
CA GLY A 32 5.26 9.71 39.91
C GLY A 32 6.41 9.05 40.68
N MET A 33 7.50 8.70 39.99
CA MET A 33 8.71 8.17 40.63
C MET A 33 9.38 9.20 41.53
N ASP A 34 9.50 10.45 41.08
CA ASP A 34 10.04 11.54 41.89
C ASP A 34 9.17 11.82 43.13
N GLN A 35 7.86 11.70 43.01
CA GLN A 35 6.95 11.82 44.15
C GLN A 35 7.18 10.70 45.18
N ALA A 36 7.27 9.45 44.72
CA ALA A 36 7.55 8.31 45.59
C ALA A 36 8.90 8.47 46.30
N ASP A 37 9.94 8.92 45.59
CA ASP A 37 11.26 9.17 46.14
C ASP A 37 11.24 10.30 47.19
N ARG A 38 10.56 11.42 46.89
CA ARG A 38 10.35 12.52 47.84
C ARG A 38 9.67 12.06 49.13
N GLU A 39 8.69 11.18 49.05
CA GLU A 39 8.01 10.64 50.23
C GLU A 39 8.95 9.83 51.12
N THR A 40 9.91 9.08 50.55
CA THR A 40 10.95 8.39 51.34
C THR A 40 11.87 9.36 52.07
N ILE A 41 12.19 10.50 51.45
CA ILE A 41 13.06 11.53 52.04
C ILE A 41 12.34 12.25 53.18
N VAL A 42 11.06 12.60 52.98
CA VAL A 42 10.24 13.30 53.98
C VAL A 42 9.96 12.43 55.19
N ALA A 43 9.63 11.15 55.00
CA ALA A 43 9.36 10.22 56.09
C ALA A 43 10.65 9.74 56.79
N GLY A 44 11.80 9.81 56.10
CA GLY A 44 13.09 9.40 56.61
C GLY A 44 13.25 7.88 56.76
N PRO A 45 14.44 7.39 57.15
CA PRO A 45 14.77 5.95 57.12
C PRO A 45 13.88 5.08 58.03
N VAL A 46 13.39 5.64 59.14
CA VAL A 46 12.59 4.91 60.13
C VAL A 46 11.08 5.07 59.88
N GLY A 47 10.66 6.18 59.26
CA GLY A 47 9.24 6.46 58.97
C GLY A 47 8.76 5.98 57.61
N THR A 48 9.65 5.61 56.70
CA THR A 48 9.29 5.13 55.35
C THR A 48 8.83 3.67 55.39
N PRO A 49 7.65 3.33 54.84
CA PRO A 49 7.24 1.94 54.70
C PRO A 49 8.23 1.14 53.84
N GLU A 50 8.64 -0.05 54.31
CA GLU A 50 9.61 -0.91 53.61
C GLU A 50 9.24 -1.18 52.14
N ARG A 51 7.95 -1.38 51.86
CA ARG A 51 7.44 -1.58 50.49
C ARG A 51 7.71 -0.38 49.57
N LEU A 52 7.65 0.84 50.09
CA LEU A 52 7.94 2.05 49.31
C LEU A 52 9.44 2.17 49.04
N THR A 53 10.28 1.89 50.04
CA THR A 53 11.74 1.85 49.89
C THR A 53 12.16 0.84 48.82
N GLU A 54 11.62 -0.39 48.88
CA GLU A 54 11.88 -1.43 47.89
C GLU A 54 11.40 -1.02 46.48
N PHE A 55 10.21 -0.44 46.39
CA PHE A 55 9.64 0.04 45.13
C PHE A 55 10.54 1.09 44.46
N VAL A 56 10.94 2.13 45.21
CA VAL A 56 11.79 3.21 44.69
C VAL A 56 13.15 2.64 44.28
N THR A 57 13.79 1.87 45.15
CA THR A 57 15.12 1.28 44.88
C THR A 57 15.13 0.40 43.64
N THR A 58 14.07 -0.39 43.42
CA THR A 58 13.97 -1.31 42.29
C THR A 58 13.65 -0.62 40.97
N ASN A 59 12.82 0.44 41.01
CA ASN A 59 12.22 0.98 39.80
C ASN A 59 12.80 2.32 39.34
N LYS A 60 13.46 3.09 40.21
CA LYS A 60 14.02 4.41 39.85
C LYS A 60 14.91 4.35 38.61
N ALA A 61 15.91 3.46 38.60
CA ALA A 61 16.80 3.28 37.46
C ALA A 61 16.09 2.81 36.17
N ARG A 62 14.97 2.09 36.30
CA ARG A 62 14.16 1.66 35.14
C ARG A 62 13.39 2.84 34.55
N VAL A 63 12.80 3.68 35.40
CA VAL A 63 12.12 4.91 34.97
C VAL A 63 13.11 5.87 34.31
N ASP A 64 14.29 6.06 34.88
CA ASP A 64 15.36 6.88 34.29
C ASP A 64 15.77 6.36 32.91
N SER A 65 15.93 5.03 32.76
CA SER A 65 16.25 4.40 31.48
C SER A 65 15.15 4.62 30.43
N ILE A 66 13.87 4.49 30.82
CA ILE A 66 12.72 4.75 29.94
C ILE A 66 12.73 6.22 29.48
N GLN A 67 12.96 7.17 30.39
CA GLN A 67 13.05 8.59 30.06
C GLN A 67 14.17 8.86 29.06
N GLN A 68 15.37 8.32 29.30
CA GLN A 68 16.51 8.49 28.39
C GLN A 68 16.24 7.89 27.00
N GLN A 69 15.61 6.72 26.93
CA GLN A 69 15.25 6.08 25.67
C GLN A 69 14.19 6.91 24.91
N ALA A 70 13.20 7.46 25.61
CA ALA A 70 12.19 8.32 25.00
C ALA A 70 12.80 9.60 24.42
N GLU A 71 13.69 10.28 25.16
CA GLU A 71 14.38 11.48 24.67
C GLU A 71 15.32 11.18 23.49
N LYS A 72 16.01 10.04 23.53
CA LYS A 72 16.81 9.57 22.40
C LYS A 72 15.94 9.30 21.18
N ALA A 73 14.78 8.66 21.33
CA ALA A 73 13.86 8.39 20.24
C ALA A 73 13.33 9.70 19.60
N LYS A 74 12.96 10.68 20.42
CA LYS A 74 12.56 12.03 19.95
C LYS A 74 13.67 12.71 19.15
N THR A 75 14.90 12.67 19.67
CA THR A 75 16.06 13.28 19.03
C THR A 75 16.37 12.63 17.68
N LEU A 76 16.37 11.30 17.63
CA LEU A 76 16.58 10.55 16.39
C LEU A 76 15.48 10.82 15.37
N PHE A 77 14.23 10.91 15.81
CA PHE A 77 13.12 11.27 14.94
C PHE A 77 13.28 12.68 14.37
N ALA A 78 13.63 13.67 15.21
CA ALA A 78 13.89 15.04 14.79
C ALA A 78 15.03 15.13 13.75
N GLN A 79 16.13 14.41 13.97
CA GLN A 79 17.23 14.30 13.01
C GLN A 79 16.80 13.63 11.71
N THR A 80 15.93 12.62 11.79
CA THR A 80 15.41 11.92 10.61
C THR A 80 14.58 12.87 9.75
N ILE A 81 13.61 13.58 10.35
CA ILE A 81 12.77 14.53 9.59
C ILE A 81 13.60 15.71 9.04
N GLU A 82 14.66 16.12 9.73
CA GLU A 82 15.61 17.13 9.23
C GLU A 82 16.37 16.60 8.02
N TRP A 83 16.90 15.38 8.09
CA TRP A 83 17.61 14.75 6.98
C TRP A 83 16.73 14.60 5.73
N PHE A 84 15.44 14.28 5.91
CA PHE A 84 14.46 14.19 4.82
C PHE A 84 13.92 15.56 4.36
N GLY A 85 14.32 16.68 5.00
CA GLY A 85 13.85 18.02 4.64
C GLY A 85 12.41 18.35 5.08
N GLU A 86 11.84 17.55 5.98
CA GLU A 86 10.46 17.64 6.49
C GLU A 86 10.36 18.42 7.82
N ALA A 87 11.48 18.88 8.38
CA ALA A 87 11.52 19.52 9.71
C ALA A 87 10.56 20.72 9.85
N GLN A 88 10.39 21.52 8.79
CA GLN A 88 9.49 22.69 8.82
C GLN A 88 8.00 22.30 8.95
N ASN A 89 7.65 21.11 8.48
CA ASN A 89 6.28 20.58 8.53
C ASN A 89 5.95 19.97 9.89
N LYS A 90 6.96 19.78 10.75
CA LYS A 90 6.86 19.14 12.07
C LYS A 90 5.95 17.90 12.04
N PRO A 91 6.17 16.94 11.13
CA PRO A 91 5.28 15.80 11.00
C PRO A 91 5.35 14.93 12.25
N SER A 92 4.22 14.36 12.67
CA SER A 92 4.22 13.30 13.68
C SER A 92 4.85 12.01 13.12
N PRO A 93 5.36 11.10 13.96
CA PRO A 93 5.87 9.81 13.50
C PRO A 93 4.86 9.02 12.68
N GLU A 94 3.59 9.05 13.07
CA GLU A 94 2.51 8.38 12.33
C GLU A 94 2.40 8.89 10.89
N VAL A 95 2.44 10.21 10.71
CA VAL A 95 2.35 10.85 9.39
C VAL A 95 3.61 10.56 8.57
N PHE A 96 4.79 10.76 9.16
CA PHE A 96 6.08 10.59 8.49
C PHE A 96 6.32 9.12 8.08
N PHE A 97 6.30 8.19 9.03
CA PHE A 97 6.52 6.77 8.74
C PHE A 97 5.36 6.16 7.97
N GLY A 98 4.13 6.67 8.12
CA GLY A 98 2.98 6.24 7.32
C GLY A 98 3.14 6.53 5.84
N LEU A 99 3.86 7.59 5.46
CA LEU A 99 4.23 7.83 4.06
C LEU A 99 5.21 6.77 3.55
N ILE A 100 6.26 6.47 4.32
CA ILE A 100 7.30 5.50 3.96
C ILE A 100 6.70 4.08 3.87
N ALA A 101 5.83 3.70 4.82
CA ALA A 101 5.14 2.41 4.81
C ALA A 101 4.31 2.23 3.53
N ARG A 102 3.50 3.24 3.15
CA ARG A 102 2.72 3.23 1.90
C ARG A 102 3.62 3.15 0.67
N PHE A 103 4.75 3.86 0.68
CA PHE A 103 5.73 3.78 -0.41
C PHE A 103 6.27 2.35 -0.56
N VAL A 104 6.67 1.71 0.54
CA VAL A 104 7.17 0.31 0.53
C VAL A 104 6.12 -0.66 0.00
N GLU A 105 4.87 -0.54 0.42
CA GLU A 105 3.76 -1.38 -0.06
C GLU A 105 3.54 -1.21 -1.57
N ASN A 106 3.47 0.04 -2.03
CA ASN A 106 3.31 0.36 -3.45
C ASN A 106 4.50 -0.11 -4.29
N PHE A 107 5.72 -0.02 -3.76
CA PHE A 107 6.91 -0.50 -4.43
C PHE A 107 6.85 -2.02 -4.63
N LYS A 108 6.53 -2.79 -3.57
CA LYS A 108 6.36 -4.25 -3.66
C LYS A 108 5.31 -4.63 -4.70
N LYS A 109 4.18 -3.92 -4.72
CA LYS A 109 3.12 -4.12 -5.71
C LYS A 109 3.62 -3.84 -7.14
N ALA A 110 4.33 -2.73 -7.34
CA ALA A 110 4.87 -2.37 -8.65
C ALA A 110 5.88 -3.41 -9.16
N VAL A 111 6.73 -3.96 -8.29
CA VAL A 111 7.66 -5.05 -8.64
C VAL A 111 6.88 -6.29 -9.11
N ALA A 112 5.87 -6.72 -8.35
CA ALA A 112 5.04 -7.88 -8.70
C ALA A 112 4.27 -7.67 -10.02
N ASP A 113 3.68 -6.48 -10.22
CA ASP A 113 2.94 -6.13 -11.43
C ASP A 113 3.85 -6.10 -12.67
N ASN A 114 5.08 -5.58 -12.51
CA ASN A 114 6.07 -5.58 -13.58
C ASN A 114 6.52 -6.99 -13.96
N GLU A 115 6.74 -7.84 -12.96
CA GLU A 115 7.11 -9.24 -13.20
C GLU A 115 5.98 -10.01 -13.89
N LYS A 116 4.73 -9.80 -13.46
CA LYS A 116 3.54 -10.37 -14.11
C LYS A 116 3.41 -9.92 -15.56
N ARG A 117 3.63 -8.62 -15.84
CA ARG A 117 3.61 -8.07 -17.21
C ARG A 117 4.69 -8.71 -18.08
N ARG A 118 5.93 -8.80 -17.59
CA ARG A 118 7.04 -9.48 -18.30
C ARG A 118 6.72 -10.93 -18.63
N ARG A 119 6.15 -11.70 -17.69
CA ARG A 119 5.72 -13.08 -17.95
C ARG A 119 4.62 -13.17 -19.02
N ALA A 120 3.64 -12.27 -18.97
CA ALA A 120 2.55 -12.24 -19.95
C ALA A 120 3.05 -11.89 -21.35
N ASP A 121 3.98 -10.94 -21.46
CA ASP A 121 4.58 -10.55 -22.75
C ASP A 121 5.48 -11.67 -23.31
N ALA A 122 6.25 -12.35 -22.46
CA ALA A 122 7.06 -13.52 -22.87
C ALA A 122 6.19 -14.66 -23.40
N LEU A 123 5.07 -14.97 -22.73
CA LEU A 123 4.09 -15.96 -23.21
C LEU A 123 3.49 -15.56 -24.55
N ARG A 124 3.13 -14.28 -24.73
CA ARG A 124 2.61 -13.77 -26.00
C ARG A 124 3.62 -13.91 -27.15
N MET A 125 4.89 -13.58 -26.91
CA MET A 125 5.95 -13.76 -27.91
C MET A 125 6.14 -15.23 -28.28
N LEU A 126 6.11 -16.14 -27.31
CA LEU A 126 6.22 -17.58 -27.57
C LEU A 126 5.04 -18.07 -28.42
N THR A 127 3.81 -17.66 -28.11
CA THR A 127 2.64 -18.04 -28.90
C THR A 127 2.70 -17.49 -30.33
N ALA A 128 3.18 -16.25 -30.52
CA ALA A 128 3.34 -15.66 -31.85
C ALA A 128 4.40 -16.41 -32.68
N ALA A 129 5.55 -16.74 -32.08
CA ALA A 129 6.60 -17.51 -32.76
C ALA A 129 6.17 -18.93 -33.18
N THR A 130 5.28 -19.56 -32.40
CA THR A 130 4.71 -20.87 -32.75
C THR A 130 3.67 -20.79 -33.87
N GLU A 131 2.91 -19.69 -33.96
CA GLU A 131 1.93 -19.48 -35.05
C GLU A 131 2.66 -19.29 -36.40
N ASP A 132 3.76 -18.54 -36.44
CA ASP A 132 4.53 -18.31 -37.68
C ASP A 132 5.21 -19.58 -38.20
N THR A 133 5.69 -20.45 -37.31
CA THR A 133 6.34 -21.73 -37.69
C THR A 133 5.34 -22.75 -38.26
N SER A 134 4.05 -22.66 -37.91
CA SER A 134 3.00 -23.54 -38.45
C SER A 134 2.52 -23.16 -39.86
N SER A 135 2.98 -22.04 -40.40
CA SER A 135 2.61 -21.56 -41.75
C SER A 135 3.63 -21.89 -42.86
N SER A 136 4.79 -22.47 -42.50
CA SER A 136 5.82 -22.92 -43.44
C SER A 136 5.98 -24.44 -43.44
N SER A 137 4.92 -25.15 -43.81
CA SER A 137 5.05 -26.50 -44.39
C SER A 137 4.23 -26.58 -45.67
N THR A 138 4.77 -26.05 -46.76
CA THR A 138 4.39 -26.42 -48.12
C THR A 138 4.87 -27.85 -48.38
N LEU A 139 4.13 -28.83 -47.88
CA LEU A 139 4.24 -30.22 -48.35
C LEU A 139 3.17 -30.46 -49.43
N PRO A 140 3.50 -31.12 -50.56
CA PRO A 140 2.53 -31.43 -51.59
C PRO A 140 1.44 -32.35 -51.05
N SER A 141 0.19 -32.03 -51.35
CA SER A 141 -0.99 -32.82 -50.97
C SER A 141 -0.93 -34.23 -51.55
N LEU A 142 -1.06 -35.24 -50.69
CA LEU A 142 -1.46 -36.62 -51.03
C LEU A 142 -2.82 -36.92 -50.38
N PRO A 143 -3.64 -37.82 -50.96
CA PRO A 143 -5.08 -37.83 -50.73
C PRO A 143 -5.49 -38.55 -49.44
N ASN A 144 -6.39 -37.86 -48.72
CA ASN A 144 -7.52 -38.35 -47.93
C ASN A 144 -7.31 -39.47 -46.88
N ALA A 145 -7.45 -39.09 -45.61
CA ALA A 145 -7.98 -39.96 -44.55
C ALA A 145 -8.87 -39.13 -43.59
N PRO A 146 -10.04 -39.63 -43.15
CA PRO A 146 -11.00 -38.82 -42.41
C PRO A 146 -10.62 -38.71 -40.93
N ILE A 147 -10.11 -37.55 -40.51
CA ILE A 147 -9.93 -37.23 -39.09
C ILE A 147 -11.22 -36.59 -38.58
N THR A 148 -11.93 -37.29 -37.69
CA THR A 148 -13.12 -36.83 -36.98
C THR A 148 -12.76 -35.73 -35.97
N ARG A 149 -12.58 -34.49 -36.47
CA ARG A 149 -12.43 -33.31 -35.61
C ARG A 149 -13.80 -32.97 -35.01
N LYS A 150 -13.92 -33.11 -33.69
CA LYS A 150 -15.15 -32.88 -32.93
C LYS A 150 -15.70 -31.47 -33.21
N PRO A 151 -17.03 -31.31 -33.37
CA PRO A 151 -17.65 -30.07 -33.86
C PRO A 151 -17.48 -28.85 -32.94
N LYS A 152 -17.21 -29.05 -31.64
CA LYS A 152 -17.11 -27.95 -30.65
C LYS A 152 -15.95 -26.97 -30.93
N ASP A 153 -14.82 -27.44 -31.46
CA ASP A 153 -13.65 -26.57 -31.71
C ASP A 153 -13.86 -25.62 -32.90
N ARG A 154 -14.71 -25.99 -33.86
CA ARG A 154 -15.04 -25.13 -35.01
C ARG A 154 -15.93 -23.96 -34.63
N HIS A 155 -16.83 -24.14 -33.66
CA HIS A 155 -17.70 -23.07 -33.17
C HIS A 155 -16.90 -22.02 -32.38
N LEU A 156 -16.01 -22.43 -31.48
CA LEU A 156 -15.14 -21.52 -30.72
C LEU A 156 -14.24 -20.69 -31.65
N ALA A 157 -13.66 -21.31 -32.68
CA ALA A 157 -12.82 -20.62 -33.65
C ALA A 157 -13.59 -19.58 -34.48
N HIS A 158 -14.85 -19.88 -34.84
CA HIS A 158 -15.71 -18.93 -35.56
C HIS A 158 -16.14 -17.77 -34.66
N GLU A 159 -16.53 -18.05 -33.42
CA GLU A 159 -16.92 -17.05 -32.42
C GLU A 159 -15.77 -16.08 -32.11
N ALA A 160 -14.54 -16.58 -31.93
CA ALA A 160 -13.36 -15.74 -31.74
C ALA A 160 -13.10 -14.81 -32.94
N ARG A 161 -13.34 -15.29 -34.17
CA ARG A 161 -13.21 -14.47 -35.40
C ARG A 161 -14.27 -13.38 -35.48
N VAL A 162 -15.51 -13.67 -35.09
CA VAL A 162 -16.61 -12.69 -35.07
C VAL A 162 -16.37 -11.64 -33.97
N ALA A 163 -15.89 -12.04 -32.80
CA ALA A 163 -15.53 -11.12 -31.72
C ALA A 163 -14.44 -10.12 -32.13
N LYS A 164 -13.37 -10.59 -32.80
CA LYS A 164 -12.31 -9.71 -33.36
C LYS A 164 -12.87 -8.71 -34.39
N ARG A 165 -13.80 -9.14 -35.25
CA ARG A 165 -14.47 -8.24 -36.22
C ARG A 165 -15.32 -7.18 -35.54
N ARG A 166 -16.10 -7.54 -34.51
CA ARG A 166 -16.92 -6.60 -33.73
C ARG A 166 -16.06 -5.54 -33.03
N PHE A 167 -14.93 -5.95 -32.45
CA PHE A 167 -14.00 -5.02 -31.80
C PHE A 167 -13.39 -4.03 -32.79
N LYS A 168 -12.88 -4.51 -33.94
CA LYS A 168 -12.26 -3.66 -34.97
C LYS A 168 -13.25 -2.67 -35.58
N ASN A 169 -14.51 -3.05 -35.78
CA ASN A 169 -15.55 -2.13 -36.26
C ASN A 169 -15.93 -1.09 -35.20
N ARG A 170 -16.04 -1.47 -33.92
CA ARG A 170 -16.32 -0.51 -32.83
C ARG A 170 -15.22 0.54 -32.70
N THR A 171 -13.96 0.13 -32.79
CA THR A 171 -12.83 1.07 -32.78
C THR A 171 -12.86 2.03 -33.97
N ARG A 172 -13.19 1.55 -35.19
CA ARG A 172 -13.34 2.43 -36.36
C ARG A 172 -14.46 3.45 -36.21
N GLN A 173 -15.54 3.10 -35.52
CA GLN A 173 -16.66 4.02 -35.28
C GLN A 173 -16.26 5.15 -34.33
N ILE A 174 -15.55 4.83 -33.24
CA ILE A 174 -15.05 5.82 -32.25
C ILE A 174 -14.07 6.82 -32.87
N THR A 175 -13.25 6.41 -33.83
CA THR A 175 -12.21 7.29 -34.43
C THR A 175 -12.61 7.88 -35.78
N GLY A 176 -13.73 7.45 -36.36
CA GLY A 176 -14.05 7.71 -37.77
C GLY A 176 -15.21 8.68 -38.02
N ASP A 177 -16.10 8.89 -37.06
CA ASP A 177 -17.30 9.72 -37.24
C ASP A 177 -17.19 11.12 -36.61
N GLY A 178 -16.03 11.47 -36.03
CA GLY A 178 -15.80 12.78 -35.40
C GLY A 178 -16.50 12.96 -34.04
N MET A 179 -17.29 11.99 -33.57
CA MET A 179 -18.01 12.07 -32.30
C MET A 179 -17.06 12.19 -31.11
N MET A 180 -15.88 11.53 -31.18
CA MET A 180 -14.85 11.66 -30.14
C MET A 180 -14.33 13.10 -30.03
N ASP A 181 -14.13 13.78 -31.18
CA ASP A 181 -13.63 15.16 -31.20
C ASP A 181 -14.70 16.14 -30.71
N GLU A 182 -15.98 15.90 -31.02
CA GLU A 182 -17.11 16.67 -30.47
C GLU A 182 -17.24 16.52 -28.95
N ILE A 183 -17.09 15.30 -28.43
CA ILE A 183 -17.09 15.05 -26.97
C ILE A 183 -15.90 15.77 -26.32
N LEU A 184 -14.70 15.67 -26.90
CA LEU A 184 -13.52 16.34 -26.36
C LEU A 184 -13.66 17.87 -26.39
N ALA A 185 -14.21 18.45 -27.47
CA ALA A 185 -14.49 19.89 -27.55
C ALA A 185 -15.55 20.32 -26.51
N GLY A 186 -16.59 19.51 -26.32
CA GLY A 186 -17.61 19.72 -25.29
C GLY A 186 -17.02 19.73 -23.88
N LEU A 187 -16.12 18.78 -23.57
CA LEU A 187 -15.44 18.68 -22.27
C LEU A 187 -14.50 19.86 -21.98
N VAL A 188 -13.90 20.47 -23.00
CA VAL A 188 -13.10 21.70 -22.85
C VAL A 188 -14.01 22.88 -22.51
N SER A 189 -15.23 22.93 -23.07
CA SER A 189 -16.18 24.02 -22.84
C SER A 189 -16.93 23.90 -21.50
N GLN A 190 -17.23 22.67 -21.06
CA GLN A 190 -17.87 22.37 -19.78
C GLN A 190 -17.24 21.11 -19.18
N PRO A 191 -16.46 21.24 -18.09
CA PRO A 191 -15.92 20.07 -17.41
C PRO A 191 -17.06 19.22 -16.82
N LEU A 192 -16.89 17.90 -16.81
CA LEU A 192 -17.89 16.97 -16.29
C LEU A 192 -18.24 17.32 -14.84
N GLN A 193 -19.49 17.72 -14.63
CA GLN A 193 -20.03 17.87 -13.29
C GLN A 193 -20.50 16.49 -12.82
N ALA A 194 -19.84 15.95 -11.79
CA ALA A 194 -20.32 14.76 -11.13
C ALA A 194 -21.57 15.12 -10.31
N GLU A 195 -22.76 14.82 -10.83
CA GLU A 195 -23.96 14.83 -9.99
C GLU A 195 -23.84 13.70 -8.97
N VAL A 196 -23.51 14.06 -7.74
CA VAL A 196 -23.55 13.14 -6.59
C VAL A 196 -25.02 12.93 -6.26
N HIS A 197 -25.63 11.88 -6.80
CA HIS A 197 -26.94 11.45 -6.35
C HIS A 197 -26.83 10.98 -4.88
N PRO A 198 -27.57 11.59 -3.93
CA PRO A 198 -27.57 11.11 -2.56
C PRO A 198 -28.11 9.67 -2.55
N ARG A 199 -27.35 8.76 -1.91
CA ARG A 199 -27.79 7.37 -1.69
C ARG A 199 -29.15 7.39 -1.00
N ARG A 200 -30.13 6.76 -1.64
CA ARG A 200 -31.46 6.51 -1.07
C ARG A 200 -31.30 5.71 0.23
N ILE A 201 -31.49 6.37 1.37
CA ILE A 201 -31.60 5.70 2.68
C ILE A 201 -32.88 4.85 2.61
N ARG A 202 -32.74 3.52 2.68
CA ARG A 202 -33.87 2.63 2.91
C ARG A 202 -34.33 2.89 4.34
N ALA A 203 -35.53 3.44 4.51
CA ALA A 203 -36.25 3.39 5.76
C ALA A 203 -36.43 1.92 6.15
N SER A 204 -36.03 1.58 7.37
CA SER A 204 -36.44 0.37 8.07
C SER A 204 -37.91 0.54 8.45
N ASP A 205 -38.79 -0.22 7.81
CA ASP A 205 -40.16 -0.40 8.30
C ASP A 205 -40.13 -1.48 9.39
N ASP A 206 -40.36 -1.03 10.63
CA ASP A 206 -40.86 -1.84 11.73
C ASP A 206 -42.35 -2.14 11.48
N ALA A 207 -42.71 -3.43 11.48
CA ALA A 207 -44.03 -3.95 11.82
C ALA A 207 -43.92 -5.43 12.20
#